data_AF-A0A133L258-F1
#
_entry.id   AF-A0A133L258-F1
#
_cell.length_a   1.000
_cell.length_b   1.000
_cell.length_c   1.000
_cell.angle_alpha   90.00
_cell.angle_beta   90.00
_cell.angle_gamma   90.00
#
_symmetry.space_group_name_H-M   'P 1'
#
loop_
_entity.id
_entity.type
_entity.pdbx_description
1 polymer ?
#
loop_
_entity_poly.entity_id
_entity_poly.type
_entity_poly.pdbx_seq_one_letter_code
_entity_poly.pdbx_strand_id
1 'polypeptide(L)'
;MLRGFLEKWLKRRDKEQISQEKIEALVDAKLKALLAEMGKTKAGQTASAEDYSLTPKQTEYALSLVYQLRGEYELAIPPSALTVKDLNRLIAYPKFKNKGILVNLVKKGVLLWI
;
A
#
# COMPACT_ATOMS: atom_id res chain seq x y z
N MET A 1 2.39 58.19 -29.90
CA MET A 1 2.87 56.87 -30.38
C MET A 1 3.34 55.99 -29.20
N LEU A 2 2.47 55.65 -28.23
CA LEU A 2 2.86 54.84 -27.06
C LEU A 2 1.81 53.77 -26.65
N ARG A 3 0.77 53.51 -27.47
CA ARG A 3 -0.23 52.46 -27.18
C ARG A 3 0.10 51.08 -27.76
N GLY A 4 0.98 50.98 -28.76
CA GLY A 4 1.30 49.70 -29.42
C GLY A 4 2.34 48.82 -28.70
N PHE A 5 3.02 49.35 -27.68
CA PHE A 5 4.07 48.60 -26.97
C PHE A 5 3.50 47.69 -25.87
N LEU A 6 2.38 48.06 -25.24
CA LEU A 6 1.72 47.22 -24.22
C LEU A 6 0.98 46.02 -24.82
N GLU A 7 0.39 46.13 -26.01
CA GLU A 7 -0.28 45.01 -26.69
C GLU A 7 0.69 43.89 -27.11
N LYS A 8 1.96 44.23 -27.35
CA LYS A 8 2.99 43.26 -27.76
C LYS A 8 3.55 42.43 -26.59
N TRP A 9 3.40 42.91 -25.35
CA TRP A 9 3.90 42.23 -24.16
C TRP A 9 2.87 41.26 -23.56
N LEU A 10 1.57 41.52 -23.72
CA LEU A 10 0.52 40.62 -23.25
C LEU A 10 0.30 39.39 -24.17
N LYS A 11 0.71 39.47 -25.44
CA LYS A 11 0.55 38.40 -26.44
C LYS A 11 1.60 37.28 -26.38
N ARG A 12 2.54 37.32 -25.43
CA ARG A 12 3.59 36.30 -25.25
C ARG A 12 3.33 35.32 -24.10
N ARG A 13 2.14 35.34 -23.48
CA ARG A 13 1.81 34.45 -22.36
C ARG A 13 0.75 33.40 -22.72
N ASP A 14 0.64 33.04 -24.00
CA ASP A 14 -0.37 32.10 -24.52
C ASP A 14 0.22 30.99 -25.40
N LYS A 15 1.43 30.49 -25.10
CA LYS A 15 1.97 29.36 -25.87
C LYS A 15 2.81 28.38 -25.06
N GLU A 16 2.31 28.01 -23.90
CA GLU A 16 2.59 26.70 -23.32
C GLU A 16 1.26 26.02 -22.97
N GLN A 17 0.39 25.87 -23.98
CA GLN A 17 -0.48 24.70 -24.00
C GLN A 17 0.43 23.50 -24.20
N ILE A 18 0.94 22.94 -23.10
CA ILE A 18 1.29 21.52 -23.07
C ILE A 18 -0.04 20.82 -23.34
N SER A 19 -0.35 20.56 -24.62
CA SER A 19 -1.64 20.02 -25.06
C SER A 19 -1.98 18.83 -24.18
N GLN A 20 -3.19 18.83 -23.62
CA GLN A 20 -3.69 17.73 -22.78
C GLN A 20 -3.51 16.39 -23.50
N GLU A 21 -3.64 16.38 -24.82
CA GLU A 21 -3.34 15.24 -25.70
C GLU A 21 -1.93 14.65 -25.50
N LYS A 22 -0.91 15.49 -25.26
CA LYS A 22 0.46 15.02 -25.01
C LYS A 22 0.60 14.40 -23.62
N ILE A 23 -0.17 14.89 -22.64
CA ILE A 23 -0.21 14.31 -21.29
C ILE A 23 -0.96 12.98 -21.34
N GLU A 24 -2.10 12.93 -22.02
CA GLU A 24 -2.90 11.71 -22.21
C GLU A 24 -2.09 10.66 -22.96
N ALA A 25 -1.42 11.03 -24.06
CA ALA A 25 -0.55 10.12 -24.80
C ALA A 25 0.62 9.59 -23.95
N LEU A 26 1.17 10.40 -23.03
CA LEU A 26 2.22 9.97 -22.12
C LEU A 26 1.68 8.98 -21.05
N VAL A 27 0.47 9.22 -20.55
CA VAL A 27 -0.21 8.36 -19.58
C VAL A 27 -0.58 7.03 -20.22
N ASP A 28 -1.16 7.04 -21.43
CA ASP A 28 -1.48 5.84 -22.20
C ASP A 28 -0.23 5.03 -22.57
N ALA A 29 0.84 5.70 -23.00
CA ALA A 29 2.11 5.02 -23.30
C ALA A 29 2.71 4.35 -22.05
N LYS A 30 2.62 5.00 -20.87
CA LYS A 30 3.08 4.43 -19.60
C LYS A 30 2.18 3.29 -19.12
N LEU A 31 0.86 3.41 -19.25
CA LEU A 31 -0.10 2.34 -18.93
C LEU A 31 0.13 1.13 -19.81
N LYS A 32 0.30 1.33 -21.12
CA LYS A 32 0.55 0.25 -22.07
C LYS A 32 1.90 -0.43 -21.84
N ALA A 33 2.94 0.33 -21.48
CA ALA A 33 4.24 -0.22 -21.10
C ALA A 33 4.12 -1.09 -19.83
N LEU A 34 3.43 -0.59 -18.79
CA LEU A 34 3.18 -1.35 -17.55
C LEU A 34 2.36 -2.62 -17.80
N LEU A 35 1.32 -2.56 -18.63
CA LEU A 35 0.50 -3.72 -18.99
C LEU A 35 1.29 -4.74 -19.82
N ALA A 36 2.14 -4.29 -20.74
CA ALA A 36 3.02 -5.15 -21.53
C ALA A 36 4.11 -5.84 -20.68
N GLU A 37 4.58 -5.16 -19.62
CA GLU A 37 5.51 -5.72 -18.65
C GLU A 37 4.82 -6.74 -17.73
N MET A 38 3.60 -6.44 -17.25
CA MET A 38 2.78 -7.33 -16.44
C MET A 38 2.32 -8.60 -17.16
N GLY A 39 2.19 -8.58 -18.48
CA GLY A 39 1.83 -9.75 -19.28
C GLY A 39 2.90 -10.84 -19.33
N LYS A 40 4.16 -10.51 -19.01
CA LYS A 40 5.30 -11.44 -19.09
C LYS A 40 5.69 -12.09 -17.76
N THR A 41 5.11 -11.65 -16.64
CA THR A 41 5.45 -12.15 -15.29
C THR A 41 4.42 -13.14 -14.72
N LYS A 42 3.76 -13.94 -15.57
CA LYS A 42 3.01 -15.13 -15.13
C LYS A 42 3.90 -16.38 -15.17
N ALA A 43 4.92 -16.41 -14.31
CA ALA A 43 5.55 -17.65 -13.86
C ALA A 43 6.45 -17.33 -12.64
N GLY A 44 5.88 -17.44 -11.44
CA GLY A 44 6.63 -17.47 -10.18
C GLY A 44 6.70 -16.13 -9.43
N GLN A 45 6.13 -16.13 -8.23
CA GLN A 45 6.43 -15.21 -7.12
C GLN A 45 6.12 -13.72 -7.35
N THR A 46 4.86 -13.32 -7.15
CA THR A 46 4.52 -11.93 -6.85
C THR A 46 4.38 -11.74 -5.35
N ALA A 47 5.52 -11.58 -4.68
CA ALA A 47 5.59 -10.77 -3.47
C ALA A 47 5.28 -9.33 -3.89
N SER A 48 4.02 -8.94 -3.84
CA SER A 48 3.57 -7.64 -4.32
C SER A 48 2.67 -7.02 -3.26
N ALA A 49 3.18 -5.95 -2.65
CA ALA A 49 2.45 -4.96 -1.87
C ALA A 49 1.76 -5.42 -0.55
N GLU A 50 1.96 -6.65 -0.08
CA GLU A 50 1.37 -7.12 1.20
C GLU A 50 2.39 -7.26 2.35
N ASP A 51 3.65 -6.89 2.11
CA ASP A 51 4.76 -6.83 3.08
C ASP A 51 4.96 -5.40 3.65
N TYR A 52 3.88 -4.61 3.76
CA TYR A 52 3.97 -3.28 4.37
C TYR A 52 3.84 -3.35 5.90
N SER A 53 4.72 -2.57 6.56
CA SER A 53 4.61 -2.16 7.95
C SER A 53 3.24 -1.57 8.24
N LEU A 54 2.70 -1.85 9.41
CA LEU A 54 1.48 -1.23 9.90
C LEU A 54 1.67 0.29 10.09
N THR A 55 0.61 1.07 9.87
CA THR A 55 0.52 2.45 10.38
C THR A 55 0.43 2.44 11.91
N PRO A 56 0.78 3.53 12.62
CA PRO A 56 0.70 3.57 14.08
C PRO A 56 -0.67 3.13 14.63
N LYS A 57 -1.76 3.62 14.03
CA LYS A 57 -3.13 3.26 14.43
C LYS A 57 -3.44 1.78 14.19
N GLN A 58 -2.90 1.19 13.13
CA GLN A 58 -3.05 -0.24 12.86
C GLN A 58 -2.23 -1.08 13.84
N THR A 59 -1.04 -0.62 14.22
CA THR A 59 -0.21 -1.27 15.25
C THR A 59 -0.92 -1.27 16.60
N GLU A 60 -1.45 -0.12 17.03
CA GLU A 60 -2.25 -0.02 18.26
C GLU A 60 -3.44 -0.98 18.25
N TYR A 61 -4.14 -1.05 17.13
CA TYR A 61 -5.25 -1.97 16.97
C TYR A 61 -4.81 -3.44 17.02
N ALA A 62 -3.72 -3.80 16.32
CA ALA A 62 -3.15 -5.15 16.38
C ALA A 62 -2.79 -5.55 17.82
N LEU A 63 -2.16 -4.64 18.57
CA LEU A 63 -1.80 -4.86 19.97
C LEU A 63 -3.05 -5.06 20.84
N SER A 64 -4.12 -4.31 20.61
CA SER A 64 -5.39 -4.51 21.33
C SER A 64 -5.97 -5.91 21.09
N LEU A 65 -5.85 -6.45 19.87
CA LEU A 65 -6.32 -7.79 19.53
C LEU A 65 -5.46 -8.86 20.22
N VAL A 66 -4.14 -8.69 20.23
CA VAL A 66 -3.24 -9.60 20.95
C VAL A 66 -3.50 -9.55 22.46
N TYR A 67 -3.77 -8.37 23.02
CA TYR A 67 -4.12 -8.21 24.43
C TYR A 67 -5.42 -8.94 24.81
N GLN A 68 -6.36 -9.16 23.87
CA GLN A 68 -7.54 -9.99 24.11
C GLN A 68 -7.22 -11.48 24.16
N LEU A 69 -6.08 -11.90 23.59
CA LEU A 69 -5.57 -13.28 23.62
C LEU A 69 -4.63 -13.55 24.81
N ARG A 70 -4.44 -12.55 25.69
CA ARG A 70 -3.60 -12.68 26.88
C ARG A 70 -4.05 -13.87 27.72
N GLY A 71 -3.09 -14.66 28.18
CA GLY A 71 -3.31 -15.89 28.92
C GLY A 71 -3.14 -17.17 28.09
N GLU A 72 -3.19 -17.08 26.75
CA GLU A 72 -2.84 -18.20 25.85
C GLU A 72 -1.76 -17.82 24.84
N TYR A 73 -1.70 -16.54 24.44
CA TYR A 73 -0.73 -16.06 23.47
C TYR A 73 -0.11 -14.73 23.87
N GLU A 74 1.14 -14.54 23.45
CA GLU A 74 1.85 -13.26 23.50
C GLU A 74 2.48 -12.90 22.16
N LEU A 75 2.80 -11.62 21.97
CA LEU A 75 3.50 -11.15 20.77
C LEU A 75 4.98 -11.51 20.86
N ALA A 76 5.47 -12.24 19.86
CA ALA A 76 6.84 -12.74 19.80
C ALA A 76 7.82 -11.78 19.12
N ILE A 77 7.28 -10.82 18.35
CA ILE A 77 8.03 -9.87 17.54
C ILE A 77 7.81 -8.45 18.03
N PRO A 78 8.73 -7.51 17.77
CA PRO A 78 8.47 -6.11 18.04
C PRO A 78 7.23 -5.63 17.25
N PRO A 79 6.39 -4.74 17.81
CA PRO A 79 5.16 -4.29 17.14
C PRO A 79 5.41 -3.63 15.78
N SER A 80 6.59 -3.02 15.58
CA SER A 80 7.00 -2.42 14.31
C SER A 80 7.26 -3.43 13.19
N ALA A 81 7.45 -4.71 13.53
CA ALA A 81 7.65 -5.80 12.57
C ALA A 81 6.32 -6.46 12.16
N LEU A 82 5.19 -6.07 12.73
CA LEU A 82 3.88 -6.56 12.30
C LEU A 82 3.58 -6.11 10.88
N THR A 83 3.04 -7.04 10.11
CA THR A 83 2.59 -6.78 8.74
C THR A 83 1.07 -6.65 8.67
N VAL A 84 0.57 -6.02 7.60
CA VAL A 84 -0.86 -6.00 7.29
C VAL A 84 -1.45 -7.42 7.24
N LYS A 85 -0.67 -8.39 6.75
CA LYS A 85 -1.04 -9.82 6.71
C LYS A 85 -1.25 -10.41 8.09
N ASP A 86 -0.45 -10.03 9.08
CA ASP A 86 -0.59 -10.54 10.44
C ASP A 86 -1.79 -9.87 11.13
N LEU A 87 -1.98 -8.56 10.93
CA LEU A 87 -3.18 -7.86 11.39
C LEU A 87 -4.46 -8.47 10.82
N ASN A 88 -4.51 -8.77 9.52
CA ASN A 88 -5.69 -9.38 8.90
C ASN A 88 -6.02 -10.75 9.52
N ARG A 89 -5.01 -11.54 9.89
CA ARG A 89 -5.20 -12.81 10.61
C ARG A 89 -5.73 -12.56 12.03
N LEU A 90 -5.16 -11.60 12.76
CA LEU A 90 -5.63 -11.24 14.10
C LEU A 90 -7.10 -10.78 14.08
N ILE A 91 -7.52 -10.01 13.07
CA ILE A 91 -8.92 -9.58 12.88
C ILE A 91 -9.84 -10.76 12.52
N ALA A 92 -9.35 -11.70 11.71
CA ALA A 92 -10.14 -12.84 11.26
C ALA A 92 -10.46 -13.83 12.39
N TYR A 93 -9.57 -13.98 13.38
CA TYR A 93 -9.77 -14.91 14.50
C TYR A 93 -11.08 -14.68 15.26
N PRO A 94 -11.38 -13.49 15.85
CA PRO A 94 -12.62 -13.28 16.60
C PRO A 94 -13.88 -13.44 15.74
N LYS A 95 -13.78 -13.16 14.42
CA LYS A 95 -14.89 -13.30 13.48
C LYS A 95 -15.24 -14.76 13.20
N PHE A 96 -14.24 -15.61 12.98
CA PHE A 96 -14.43 -17.00 12.56
C PHE A 96 -14.24 -18.02 13.69
N LYS A 97 -13.69 -17.60 14.84
CA LYS A 97 -13.29 -18.44 15.98
C LYS A 97 -12.40 -19.62 15.60
N ASN A 98 -11.63 -19.48 14.52
CA ASN A 98 -10.78 -20.54 14.00
C ASN A 98 -9.38 -20.48 14.62
N LYS A 99 -9.08 -21.44 15.51
CA LYS A 99 -7.76 -21.57 16.17
C LYS A 99 -6.61 -21.78 15.19
N GLY A 100 -6.86 -22.35 14.01
CA GLY A 100 -5.84 -22.54 12.97
C GLY A 100 -5.20 -21.22 12.50
N ILE A 101 -5.91 -20.10 12.62
CA ILE A 101 -5.38 -18.76 12.31
C ILE A 101 -4.28 -18.37 13.30
N LEU A 102 -4.52 -18.59 14.61
CA LEU A 102 -3.52 -18.31 15.65
C LEU A 102 -2.34 -19.28 15.54
N VAL A 103 -2.59 -20.56 15.28
CA VAL A 103 -1.53 -21.56 15.02
C VAL A 103 -0.65 -21.14 13.84
N ASN A 104 -1.23 -20.55 12.79
CA ASN A 104 -0.44 -20.03 11.66
C ASN A 104 0.46 -18.87 12.08
N LEU A 105 -0.05 -17.94 12.90
CA LEU A 105 0.75 -16.84 13.43
C LEU A 105 1.88 -17.33 14.34
N VAL A 106 1.65 -18.39 15.13
CA VAL A 106 2.72 -19.00 15.92
C VAL A 106 3.75 -19.70 15.04
N LYS A 107 3.33 -20.46 14.03
CA LYS A 107 4.26 -21.10 13.07
C LYS A 107 5.13 -20.09 12.32
N LYS A 108 4.61 -18.88 12.08
CA LYS A 108 5.38 -17.77 11.50
C LYS A 108 6.29 -17.05 12.50
N GLY A 109 6.22 -17.40 13.78
CA GLY A 109 6.96 -16.74 14.85
C GLY A 109 6.44 -15.34 15.20
N VAL A 110 5.19 -15.01 14.85
CA VAL A 110 4.57 -13.72 15.20
C VAL A 110 3.99 -13.76 16.62
N LEU A 111 3.41 -14.90 17.01
CA LEU A 111 2.89 -15.17 18.34
C LEU A 111 3.66 -16.31 19.01
N LEU A 112 3.68 -16.35 20.33
CA LEU A 112 4.15 -17.47 21.14
C LEU A 112 3.01 -17.99 22.02
N TRP A 113 3.07 -19.29 22.34
CA TRP A 113 2.20 -19.90 23.34
C TRP A 113 2.77 -19.61 24.73
N ILE A 114 1.90 -19.26 25.68
CA ILE A 114 2.25 -19.08 27.09
C ILE A 114 1.53 -20.06 27.99
#